data_AF-A0A1M3E0Z8-F1
#
_entry.id   AF-A0A1M3E0Z8-F1
#
_cell.length_a   1.000
_cell.length_b   1.000
_cell.length_c   1.000
_cell.angle_alpha   90.00
_cell.angle_beta   90.00
_cell.angle_gamma   90.00
#
_symmetry.space_group_name_H-M   'P 1'
#
loop_
_entity.id
_entity.type
_entity.pdbx_description
1 polymer ?
#
loop_
_entity_poly.entity_id
_entity_poly.type
_entity_poly.pdbx_seq_one_letter_code
_entity_poly.pdbx_strand_id
1 'polypeptide(L)'
;MNFTALILEYLKQNGSVSVPGFGTFFLKNSNAVLDGNGSSILPPASEIAFRENTTFVPENFAKYLATRNQSKLIDAEIEIRKQVNFWNATLHKEKKLILDSIGEFHLDDSKIVFLGLRTENLSPDFYGLEEIKFSDIKNSRRKINSAYITNPSAWWIILLVVAVAALSYLGIAQPEEIFGKKSFPKTAEKKPLLPVKKDSIRTDSANAVVLKDSIHTDSLHAAVEKPAAKWTSNKYNSKWKKSKKRRNH
;
A
#
# COMPACT_ATOMS: atom_id res chain seq x y z
N MET A 1 -39.84 -0.72 27.41
CA MET A 1 -39.37 0.24 26.39
C MET A 1 -37.88 0.02 26.16
N ASN A 2 -37.41 0.13 24.92
CA ASN A 2 -35.98 0.03 24.62
C ASN A 2 -35.32 1.41 24.77
N PHE A 3 -34.99 1.79 26.00
CA PHE A 3 -34.42 3.11 26.32
C PHE A 3 -33.09 3.35 25.58
N THR A 4 -32.29 2.30 25.45
CA THR A 4 -31.00 2.31 24.75
C THR A 4 -31.16 2.68 23.27
N ALA A 5 -32.17 2.12 22.60
CA ALA A 5 -32.47 2.45 21.20
C ALA A 5 -32.87 3.93 21.02
N LEU A 6 -33.62 4.50 21.97
CA LEU A 6 -34.03 5.92 21.91
C LEU A 6 -32.84 6.87 22.10
N ILE A 7 -31.89 6.52 22.96
CA ILE A 7 -30.63 7.28 23.09
C ILE A 7 -29.85 7.21 21.79
N LEU A 8 -29.71 6.03 21.19
CA LEU A 8 -28.99 5.85 19.93
C LEU A 8 -29.60 6.71 18.82
N GLU A 9 -30.93 6.72 18.72
CA GLU A 9 -31.62 7.54 17.74
C GLU A 9 -31.37 9.04 17.95
N TYR A 10 -31.49 9.50 19.20
CA TYR A 10 -31.25 10.89 19.54
C TYR A 10 -29.77 11.27 19.34
N LEU A 11 -28.82 10.35 19.58
CA LEU A 11 -27.40 10.51 19.24
C LEU A 11 -27.18 10.70 17.74
N LYS A 12 -27.84 9.91 16.90
CA LYS A 12 -27.72 10.03 15.43
C LYS A 12 -28.23 11.37 14.91
N GLN A 13 -29.28 11.92 15.52
CA GLN A 13 -29.88 13.19 15.09
C GLN A 13 -29.09 14.41 15.60
N ASN A 14 -28.65 14.37 16.87
CA ASN A 14 -28.12 15.56 17.56
C ASN A 14 -26.62 15.49 17.87
N GLY A 15 -25.98 14.33 17.65
CA GLY A 15 -24.56 14.08 17.90
C GLY A 15 -24.18 13.93 19.39
N SER A 16 -24.99 14.44 20.31
CA SER A 16 -24.75 14.30 21.76
C SER A 16 -26.04 14.25 22.56
N VAL A 17 -26.02 13.50 23.66
CA VAL A 17 -27.16 13.21 24.51
C VAL A 17 -26.73 13.25 25.96
N SER A 18 -27.36 14.13 26.74
CA SER A 18 -27.15 14.18 28.18
C SER A 18 -28.24 13.40 28.90
N VAL A 19 -27.82 12.45 29.74
CA VAL A 19 -28.69 11.64 30.60
C VAL A 19 -28.47 12.08 32.06
N PRO A 20 -29.42 12.81 32.66
CA PRO A 20 -29.31 13.27 34.04
C PRO A 20 -29.05 12.13 35.02
N GLY A 21 -28.07 12.30 35.92
CA GLY A 21 -27.69 11.29 36.92
C GLY A 21 -26.81 10.15 36.41
N PHE A 22 -26.43 10.17 35.13
CA PHE A 22 -25.48 9.21 34.55
C PHE A 22 -24.31 9.93 33.86
N GLY A 23 -24.59 10.73 32.83
CA GLY A 23 -23.54 11.44 32.10
C GLY A 23 -23.97 11.81 30.68
N THR A 24 -23.01 12.15 29.84
CA THR A 24 -23.24 12.60 28.48
C THR A 24 -22.58 11.65 27.49
N PHE A 25 -23.41 11.12 26.57
CA PHE A 25 -22.96 10.38 25.40
C PHE A 25 -22.75 11.35 24.23
N PHE A 26 -21.71 11.13 23.44
CA PHE A 26 -21.45 11.95 22.26
C PHE A 26 -20.75 11.13 21.18
N LEU A 27 -20.99 11.48 19.93
CA LEU A 27 -20.31 10.87 18.79
C LEU A 27 -18.92 11.49 18.63
N LYS A 28 -17.92 10.63 18.49
CA LYS A 28 -16.54 10.98 18.22
C LYS A 28 -16.11 10.32 16.92
N ASN A 29 -15.39 11.04 16.09
CA ASN A 29 -14.78 10.45 14.90
C ASN A 29 -13.52 9.66 15.30
N SER A 30 -13.48 8.42 14.86
CA SER A 30 -12.38 7.48 15.04
C SER A 30 -11.67 7.30 13.70
N ASN A 31 -10.34 7.40 13.70
CA ASN A 31 -9.53 7.19 12.50
C ASN A 31 -9.54 5.72 12.08
N ALA A 32 -9.01 5.41 10.90
CA ALA A 32 -8.76 4.01 10.51
C ALA A 32 -7.84 3.34 11.54
N VAL A 33 -8.20 2.12 11.95
CA VAL A 33 -7.47 1.35 12.97
C VAL A 33 -7.26 -0.07 12.45
N LEU A 34 -6.15 -0.69 12.84
CA LEU A 34 -5.91 -2.10 12.55
C LEU A 34 -6.83 -2.95 13.41
N ASP A 35 -7.42 -3.99 12.81
CA ASP A 35 -8.14 -5.00 13.56
C ASP A 35 -7.23 -5.64 14.64
N GLY A 36 -7.82 -6.21 15.69
CA GLY A 36 -7.09 -6.76 16.85
C GLY A 36 -6.03 -7.81 16.47
N ASN A 37 -6.24 -8.50 15.35
CA ASN A 37 -5.33 -9.51 14.82
C ASN A 37 -4.36 -8.97 13.76
N GLY A 38 -4.49 -7.70 13.38
CA GLY A 38 -3.68 -7.06 12.34
C GLY A 38 -3.92 -7.61 10.93
N SER A 39 -5.02 -8.33 10.70
CA SER A 39 -5.39 -8.94 9.41
C SER A 39 -6.08 -7.98 8.44
N SER A 40 -6.64 -6.90 8.97
CA SER A 40 -7.39 -5.92 8.19
C SER A 40 -7.26 -4.52 8.77
N ILE A 41 -7.50 -3.53 7.93
CA ILE A 41 -7.64 -2.13 8.31
C ILE A 41 -9.13 -1.82 8.36
N LEU A 42 -9.62 -1.52 9.55
CA LEU A 42 -10.96 -1.00 9.77
C LEU A 42 -11.00 0.46 9.31
N PRO A 43 -12.03 0.88 8.55
CA PRO A 43 -12.12 2.23 8.04
C PRO A 43 -12.36 3.24 9.18
N PRO A 44 -12.18 4.54 8.92
CA PRO A 44 -12.65 5.59 9.81
C PRO A 44 -14.14 5.42 10.09
N ALA A 45 -14.54 5.60 11.33
CA ALA A 45 -15.92 5.38 11.76
C ALA A 45 -16.30 6.36 12.86
N SER A 46 -17.59 6.48 13.12
CA SER A 46 -18.07 7.15 14.33
C SER A 46 -18.10 6.17 15.49
N GLU A 47 -17.62 6.63 16.64
CA GLU A 47 -17.55 5.90 17.89
C GLU A 47 -18.36 6.65 18.94
N ILE A 48 -19.17 5.93 19.71
CA ILE A 48 -19.87 6.52 20.84
C ILE A 48 -18.85 6.70 21.96
N ALA A 49 -18.75 7.90 22.50
CA ALA A 49 -17.92 8.21 23.66
C ALA A 49 -18.81 8.67 24.82
N PHE A 50 -18.31 8.45 26.03
CA PHE A 50 -19.01 8.80 27.25
C PHE A 50 -18.17 9.75 28.10
N ARG A 51 -18.85 10.71 28.72
CA ARG A 51 -18.29 11.58 29.75
C ARG A 51 -19.23 11.60 30.93
N GLU A 52 -18.71 11.21 32.10
CA GLU A 52 -19.41 11.44 33.35
C GLU A 52 -19.55 12.94 33.58
N ASN A 53 -20.77 13.37 33.89
CA ASN A 53 -21.07 14.79 34.04
C ASN A 53 -21.64 15.06 35.43
N THR A 54 -20.90 15.83 36.22
CA THR A 54 -21.31 16.24 37.57
C THR A 54 -22.21 17.48 37.54
N THR A 55 -22.32 18.17 36.40
CA THR A 55 -23.07 19.43 36.27
C THR A 55 -24.34 19.24 35.44
N PHE A 56 -25.45 19.77 35.93
CA PHE A 56 -26.77 19.72 35.29
C PHE A 56 -26.71 20.28 33.86
N VAL A 57 -27.01 19.44 32.86
CA VAL A 57 -27.01 19.79 31.43
C VAL A 57 -28.43 19.69 30.87
N PRO A 58 -28.82 20.58 29.93
CA PRO A 58 -30.19 20.77 29.45
C PRO A 58 -30.98 19.49 29.14
N GLU A 59 -32.23 19.45 29.63
CA GLU A 59 -33.24 18.40 29.51
C GLU A 59 -33.83 18.23 28.09
N ASN A 60 -32.99 18.27 27.07
CA ASN A 60 -33.47 18.12 25.68
C ASN A 60 -33.90 16.67 25.40
N PHE A 61 -33.26 15.69 26.04
CA PHE A 61 -33.61 14.29 25.89
C PHE A 61 -34.95 13.95 26.59
N ALA A 62 -35.25 14.53 27.75
CA ALA A 62 -36.53 14.31 28.43
C ALA A 62 -37.71 14.83 27.59
N LYS A 63 -37.56 16.00 26.95
CA LYS A 63 -38.54 16.53 25.99
C LYS A 63 -38.71 15.63 24.77
N TYR A 64 -37.60 15.09 24.25
CA TYR A 64 -37.63 14.13 23.14
C TYR A 64 -38.41 12.85 23.52
N LEU A 65 -38.15 12.28 24.69
CA LEU A 65 -38.87 11.11 25.20
C LEU A 65 -40.36 11.40 25.39
N ALA A 66 -40.71 12.52 26.02
CA ALA A 66 -42.11 12.92 26.21
C ALA A 66 -42.86 13.02 24.88
N THR A 67 -42.21 13.59 23.86
CA THR A 67 -42.79 13.72 22.51
C THR A 67 -42.95 12.35 21.83
N ARG A 68 -41.94 11.48 21.94
CA ARG A 68 -41.97 10.13 21.34
C ARG A 68 -43.00 9.21 21.98
N ASN A 69 -43.14 9.30 23.30
CA ASN A 69 -44.02 8.44 24.08
C ASN A 69 -45.42 9.05 24.27
N GLN A 70 -45.67 10.26 23.75
CA GLN A 70 -46.91 11.03 23.96
C GLN A 70 -47.26 11.18 25.46
N SER A 71 -46.24 11.29 26.30
CA SER A 71 -46.37 11.40 27.75
C SER A 71 -46.07 12.82 28.23
N LYS A 72 -46.39 13.10 29.50
CA LYS A 72 -46.00 14.39 30.09
C LYS A 72 -44.50 14.38 30.35
N LEU A 73 -43.90 15.57 30.32
CA LEU A 73 -42.47 15.77 30.56
C LEU A 73 -42.02 15.15 31.90
N ILE A 74 -42.82 15.33 32.95
CA ILE A 74 -42.58 14.77 34.30
C ILE A 74 -42.50 13.23 34.27
N ASP A 75 -43.40 12.58 33.51
CA ASP A 75 -43.41 11.11 33.42
C ASP A 75 -42.13 10.61 32.74
N ALA A 76 -41.68 11.30 31.68
CA ALA A 76 -40.45 10.97 30.98
C ALA A 76 -39.20 11.16 31.88
N GLU A 77 -39.16 12.18 32.73
CA GLU A 77 -38.07 12.37 33.70
C GLU A 77 -38.03 11.26 34.76
N ILE A 78 -39.20 10.82 35.23
CA ILE A 78 -39.31 9.70 36.18
C ILE A 78 -38.79 8.42 35.53
N GLU A 79 -39.15 8.16 34.27
CA GLU A 79 -38.66 7.01 33.51
C GLU A 79 -37.14 7.05 33.33
N ILE A 80 -36.57 8.20 32.93
CA ILE A 80 -35.11 8.37 32.82
C ILE A 80 -34.45 8.05 34.16
N ARG A 81 -34.93 8.65 35.26
CA ARG A 81 -34.36 8.46 36.59
C ARG A 81 -34.41 6.99 37.02
N LYS A 82 -35.53 6.31 36.77
CA LYS A 82 -35.68 4.88 37.08
C LYS A 82 -34.66 4.04 36.31
N GLN A 83 -34.48 4.33 35.02
CA GLN A 83 -33.52 3.60 34.18
C GLN A 83 -32.07 3.84 34.59
N VAL A 84 -31.73 5.09 34.90
CA VAL A 84 -30.39 5.48 35.39
C VAL A 84 -30.09 4.82 36.73
N ASN A 85 -31.06 4.79 37.66
CA ASN A 85 -30.90 4.11 38.94
C ASN A 85 -30.64 2.61 38.76
N PHE A 86 -31.34 1.97 37.81
CA PHE A 86 -31.08 0.59 37.45
C PHE A 86 -29.66 0.39 36.91
N TRP A 87 -29.22 1.23 35.97
CA TRP A 87 -27.86 1.16 35.41
C TRP A 87 -26.77 1.37 36.47
N ASN A 88 -26.92 2.38 37.32
CA ASN A 88 -25.97 2.64 38.41
C ASN A 88 -25.93 1.44 39.38
N ALA A 89 -27.08 0.89 39.77
CA ALA A 89 -27.15 -0.28 40.64
C ALA A 89 -26.48 -1.52 40.01
N THR A 90 -26.74 -1.78 38.72
CA THR A 90 -26.11 -2.88 37.97
C THR A 90 -24.60 -2.68 37.88
N LEU A 91 -24.13 -1.48 37.52
CA LEU A 91 -22.71 -1.19 37.40
C LEU A 91 -21.98 -1.33 38.74
N HIS A 92 -22.59 -0.91 39.85
CA HIS A 92 -22.01 -1.08 41.19
C HIS A 92 -22.00 -2.54 41.66
N LYS A 93 -23.05 -3.31 41.34
CA LYS A 93 -23.20 -4.70 41.80
C LYS A 93 -22.37 -5.68 40.97
N GLU A 94 -22.44 -5.56 39.64
CA GLU A 94 -21.87 -6.51 38.68
C GLU A 94 -20.51 -6.04 38.15
N LYS A 95 -20.11 -4.78 38.42
CA LYS A 95 -18.92 -4.11 37.86
C LYS A 95 -18.90 -4.02 36.34
N LYS A 96 -19.97 -4.47 35.67
CA LYS A 96 -20.15 -4.46 34.23
C LYS A 96 -21.59 -4.09 33.91
N LEU A 97 -21.80 -3.24 32.90
CA LEU A 97 -23.11 -2.93 32.35
C LEU A 97 -23.01 -2.92 30.82
N ILE A 98 -23.83 -3.73 30.16
CA ILE A 98 -23.89 -3.82 28.70
C ILE A 98 -25.12 -3.07 28.22
N LEU A 99 -24.93 -2.08 27.36
CA LEU A 99 -26.01 -1.33 26.71
C LEU A 99 -26.00 -1.65 25.22
N ASP A 100 -26.97 -2.45 24.79
CA ASP A 100 -27.09 -2.87 23.38
C ASP A 100 -27.06 -1.69 22.41
N SER A 101 -26.21 -1.78 21.40
CA SER A 101 -26.03 -0.73 20.38
C SER A 101 -25.44 0.61 20.88
N ILE A 102 -25.04 0.71 22.15
CA ILE A 102 -24.30 1.87 22.70
C ILE A 102 -22.88 1.49 23.08
N GLY A 103 -22.71 0.43 23.88
CA GLY A 103 -21.40 0.00 24.38
C GLY A 103 -21.45 -0.68 25.75
N GLU A 104 -20.27 -0.92 26.30
CA GLU A 104 -20.07 -1.58 27.59
C GLU A 104 -19.40 -0.65 28.61
N PHE A 105 -19.88 -0.68 29.83
CA PHE A 105 -19.29 -0.01 30.97
C PHE A 105 -18.62 -1.03 31.88
N HIS A 106 -17.44 -0.68 32.36
CA HIS A 106 -16.67 -1.44 33.33
C HIS A 106 -16.29 -0.54 34.50
N LEU A 107 -16.38 -1.08 35.71
CA LEU A 107 -15.92 -0.41 36.92
C LEU A 107 -14.56 -0.98 37.32
N ASP A 108 -13.49 -0.21 37.07
CA ASP A 108 -12.11 -0.58 37.36
C ASP A 108 -11.53 0.37 38.41
N ASP A 109 -11.13 -0.16 39.57
CA ASP A 109 -10.58 0.61 40.70
C ASP A 109 -11.34 1.92 41.01
N SER A 110 -12.69 1.83 41.04
CA SER A 110 -13.62 2.96 41.27
C SER A 110 -13.70 4.00 40.15
N LYS A 111 -13.09 3.74 38.99
CA LYS A 111 -13.22 4.52 37.77
C LYS A 111 -14.10 3.81 36.75
N ILE A 112 -15.01 4.55 36.15
CA ILE A 112 -15.86 4.04 35.07
C ILE A 112 -15.06 4.10 33.76
N VAL A 113 -14.85 2.94 33.15
CA VAL A 113 -14.27 2.77 31.81
C VAL A 113 -15.40 2.43 30.85
N PHE A 114 -15.49 3.17 29.75
CA PHE A 114 -16.52 2.96 28.72
C PHE A 114 -15.89 2.51 27.41
N LEU A 115 -16.41 1.41 26.88
CA LEU A 115 -16.10 0.86 25.56
C LEU A 115 -17.30 1.06 24.66
N GLY A 116 -17.28 2.12 23.86
CA GLY A 116 -18.38 2.47 22.99
C GLY A 116 -18.43 1.64 21.71
N LEU A 117 -19.62 1.56 21.13
CA LEU A 117 -19.80 0.99 19.81
C LEU A 117 -19.14 1.88 18.75
N ARG A 118 -18.29 1.27 17.93
CA ARG A 118 -17.72 1.86 16.72
C ARG A 118 -18.46 1.33 15.50
N THR A 119 -19.09 2.21 14.73
CA THR A 119 -19.74 1.83 13.47
C THR A 119 -19.83 3.01 12.50
N GLU A 120 -19.79 2.71 11.22
CA GLU A 120 -19.99 3.69 10.14
C GLU A 120 -21.43 4.22 10.10
N ASN A 121 -22.42 3.42 10.53
CA ASN A 121 -23.86 3.77 10.51
C ASN A 121 -24.26 4.81 11.58
N LEU A 122 -23.29 5.41 12.26
CA LEU A 122 -23.52 6.50 13.20
C LEU A 122 -23.35 7.88 12.53
N SER A 123 -22.64 7.97 11.40
CA SER A 123 -22.48 9.22 10.65
C SER A 123 -22.53 8.98 9.14
N PRO A 124 -23.21 9.86 8.36
CA PRO A 124 -23.21 9.77 6.90
C PRO A 124 -21.81 10.00 6.28
N ASP A 125 -20.88 10.61 7.01
CA ASP A 125 -19.55 11.00 6.49
C ASP A 125 -18.68 9.80 6.07
N PHE A 126 -18.94 8.62 6.64
CA PHE A 126 -18.14 7.40 6.41
C PHE A 126 -18.82 6.42 5.47
N TYR A 127 -19.95 6.80 4.85
CA TYR A 127 -20.66 5.95 3.93
C TYR A 127 -19.79 5.52 2.74
N GLY A 128 -19.74 4.20 2.49
CA GLY A 128 -19.02 3.62 1.35
C GLY A 128 -17.53 3.37 1.59
N LEU A 129 -17.03 3.57 2.82
CA LEU A 129 -15.68 3.15 3.19
C LEU A 129 -15.71 1.68 3.61
N GLU A 130 -14.96 0.83 2.92
CA GLU A 130 -14.93 -0.61 3.21
C GLU A 130 -13.71 -1.00 4.06
N GLU A 131 -13.85 -2.10 4.79
CA GLU A 131 -12.74 -2.77 5.46
C GLU A 131 -11.75 -3.34 4.44
N ILE A 132 -10.46 -3.03 4.63
CA ILE A 132 -9.40 -3.53 3.75
C ILE A 132 -8.77 -4.76 4.39
N LYS A 133 -9.00 -5.95 3.82
CA LYS A 133 -8.39 -7.19 4.27
C LYS A 133 -7.05 -7.42 3.56
N PHE A 134 -5.98 -7.66 4.32
CA PHE A 134 -4.65 -7.89 3.73
C PHE A 134 -4.57 -9.19 2.91
N SER A 135 -5.45 -10.17 3.20
CA SER A 135 -5.59 -11.39 2.41
C SER A 135 -5.89 -11.10 0.94
N ASP A 136 -6.70 -10.09 0.67
CA ASP A 136 -7.23 -9.80 -0.67
C ASP A 136 -6.15 -9.11 -1.52
N ILE A 137 -5.29 -8.32 -0.86
CA ILE A 137 -4.14 -7.67 -1.49
C ILE A 137 -3.13 -8.70 -2.01
N LYS A 138 -2.88 -9.79 -1.26
CA LYS A 138 -1.89 -10.82 -1.61
C LYS A 138 -2.23 -11.56 -2.91
N ASN A 139 -3.52 -11.64 -3.25
CA ASN A 139 -4.01 -12.29 -4.47
C ASN A 139 -4.09 -11.34 -5.68
N SER A 140 -3.89 -10.02 -5.49
CA SER A 140 -3.97 -9.04 -6.57
C SER A 140 -2.69 -8.88 -7.40
N ARG A 141 -1.72 -9.80 -7.27
CA ARG A 141 -0.69 -9.97 -8.31
C ARG A 141 -1.39 -10.41 -9.59
N ARG A 142 -1.97 -9.42 -10.31
CA ARG A 142 -2.27 -9.53 -11.73
C ARG A 142 -0.99 -10.09 -12.32
N LYS A 143 -1.07 -11.31 -12.83
CA LYS A 143 -0.12 -11.75 -13.84
C LYS A 143 -0.24 -10.70 -14.93
N ILE A 144 0.68 -9.74 -14.93
CA ILE A 144 0.97 -8.97 -16.13
C ILE A 144 1.50 -10.06 -17.04
N ASN A 145 0.59 -10.72 -17.76
CA ASN A 145 0.96 -11.50 -18.90
C ASN A 145 1.62 -10.44 -19.77
N SER A 146 2.95 -10.43 -19.81
CA SER A 146 3.66 -9.82 -20.91
C SER A 146 3.24 -10.66 -22.12
N ALA A 147 2.07 -10.33 -22.67
CA ALA A 147 1.70 -10.67 -24.01
C ALA A 147 2.81 -10.04 -24.82
N TYR A 148 3.79 -10.87 -25.18
CA TYR A 148 4.74 -10.58 -26.23
C TYR A 148 3.87 -10.05 -27.38
N ILE A 149 3.96 -8.75 -27.62
CA ILE A 149 3.25 -8.14 -28.72
C ILE A 149 4.00 -8.66 -29.94
N THR A 150 3.49 -9.72 -30.56
CA THR A 150 4.03 -10.20 -31.83
C THR A 150 3.81 -9.08 -32.83
N ASN A 151 4.87 -8.33 -33.11
CA ASN A 151 4.81 -7.34 -34.17
C ASN A 151 4.59 -8.09 -35.49
N PRO A 152 3.51 -7.81 -36.24
CA PRO A 152 3.24 -8.47 -37.52
C PRO A 152 4.29 -8.12 -38.60
N SER A 153 5.26 -7.24 -38.30
CA SER A 153 6.35 -6.81 -39.17
C SER A 153 7.35 -7.91 -39.53
N ALA A 154 7.27 -9.10 -38.93
CA ALA A 154 8.13 -10.23 -39.29
C ALA A 154 7.93 -10.72 -40.74
N TRP A 155 6.74 -10.53 -41.32
CA TRP A 155 6.45 -10.91 -42.71
C TRP A 155 7.19 -10.06 -43.75
N TRP A 156 7.49 -8.79 -43.42
CA TRP A 156 8.29 -7.92 -44.30
C TRP A 156 9.76 -8.34 -44.34
N ILE A 157 10.29 -8.87 -43.24
CA ILE A 157 11.66 -9.39 -43.17
C ILE A 157 11.81 -10.61 -44.09
N ILE A 158 10.79 -11.49 -44.11
CA ILE A 158 10.77 -12.66 -45.01
C ILE A 158 10.79 -12.21 -46.48
N LEU A 159 9.99 -11.21 -46.86
CA LEU A 159 10.01 -10.66 -48.22
C LEU A 159 11.36 -10.05 -48.60
N LEU A 160 12.01 -9.32 -47.68
CA LEU A 160 13.33 -8.73 -47.91
C LEU A 160 14.38 -9.81 -48.12
N VAL A 161 14.36 -10.89 -47.31
CA VAL A 161 15.29 -12.01 -47.45
C VAL A 161 15.10 -12.73 -48.81
N VAL A 162 13.86 -12.94 -49.24
CA VAL A 162 13.56 -13.56 -50.54
C VAL A 162 14.06 -12.68 -51.70
N ALA A 163 13.89 -11.36 -51.63
CA ALA A 163 14.37 -10.44 -52.65
C ALA A 163 15.90 -10.44 -52.76
N VAL A 164 16.61 -10.42 -51.63
CA VAL A 164 18.08 -10.51 -51.61
C VAL A 164 18.57 -11.84 -52.17
N ALA A 165 17.91 -12.94 -51.83
CA ALA A 165 18.25 -14.26 -52.36
C ALA A 165 18.07 -14.32 -53.89
N ALA A 166 16.96 -13.79 -54.42
CA ALA A 166 16.71 -13.74 -55.86
C ALA A 166 17.78 -12.89 -56.60
N LEU A 167 18.12 -11.71 -56.08
CA LEU A 167 19.18 -10.86 -56.64
C LEU A 167 20.54 -11.55 -56.61
N SER A 168 20.86 -12.25 -55.51
CA SER A 168 22.12 -12.99 -55.40
C SER A 168 22.19 -14.14 -56.43
N TYR A 169 21.08 -14.85 -56.64
CA TYR A 169 21.01 -15.91 -57.66
C TYR A 169 21.16 -15.34 -59.07
N LEU A 170 20.49 -14.22 -59.36
CA LEU A 170 20.55 -13.56 -60.67
C LEU A 170 21.96 -13.03 -60.97
N GLY A 171 22.66 -12.48 -59.96
CA GLY A 171 24.05 -12.07 -60.07
C GLY A 171 25.03 -13.21 -60.36
N ILE A 172 24.72 -14.44 -59.93
CA ILE A 172 25.51 -15.63 -60.23
C ILE A 172 25.15 -16.21 -61.61
N ALA A 173 23.86 -16.24 -61.96
CA ALA A 173 23.37 -16.87 -63.18
C ALA A 173 23.58 -16.02 -64.44
N GLN A 174 23.48 -14.69 -64.33
CA GLN A 174 23.59 -13.75 -65.46
C GLN A 174 24.54 -12.58 -65.11
N PRO A 175 25.82 -12.84 -64.79
CA PRO A 175 26.75 -11.78 -64.38
C PRO A 175 27.01 -10.78 -65.51
N GLU A 176 26.87 -11.19 -66.77
CA GLU A 176 27.20 -10.34 -67.92
C GLU A 176 26.14 -9.28 -68.24
N GLU A 177 24.86 -9.53 -67.93
CA GLU A 177 23.76 -8.57 -68.10
C GLU A 177 23.78 -7.50 -66.99
N ILE A 178 24.17 -7.88 -65.77
CA ILE A 178 24.17 -6.98 -64.60
C ILE A 178 25.47 -6.16 -64.52
N PHE A 179 26.62 -6.76 -64.81
CA PHE A 179 27.93 -6.12 -64.62
C PHE A 179 28.62 -5.71 -65.93
N GLY A 180 28.04 -6.04 -67.08
CA GLY A 180 28.62 -5.76 -68.40
C GLY A 180 29.85 -6.60 -68.71
N LYS A 181 30.27 -6.59 -69.98
CA LYS A 181 31.45 -7.34 -70.43
C LYS A 181 32.71 -6.79 -69.78
N LYS A 182 33.58 -7.68 -69.29
CA LYS A 182 34.86 -7.30 -68.68
C LYS A 182 35.76 -6.61 -69.71
N SER A 183 36.01 -5.31 -69.55
CA SER A 183 36.67 -4.46 -70.55
C SER A 183 38.19 -4.59 -70.65
N PHE A 184 38.84 -5.52 -69.94
CA PHE A 184 40.30 -5.60 -69.92
C PHE A 184 40.79 -7.05 -70.04
N PRO A 185 41.50 -7.43 -71.13
CA PRO A 185 42.20 -8.69 -71.20
C PRO A 185 43.36 -8.69 -70.20
N LYS A 186 43.45 -9.75 -69.41
CA LYS A 186 44.50 -9.97 -68.42
C LYS A 186 45.79 -10.35 -69.18
N THR A 187 46.55 -9.36 -69.64
CA THR A 187 47.87 -9.60 -70.26
C THR A 187 48.80 -10.17 -69.20
N ALA A 188 49.16 -11.43 -69.42
CA ALA A 188 50.24 -12.11 -68.74
C ALA A 188 51.55 -11.76 -69.44
N GLU A 189 52.52 -11.17 -68.72
CA GLU A 189 53.93 -11.38 -69.02
C GLU A 189 54.74 -11.51 -67.73
N LYS A 190 55.18 -12.74 -67.49
CA LYS A 190 56.33 -13.08 -66.63
C LYS A 190 57.59 -12.54 -67.29
N LYS A 191 58.50 -11.92 -66.54
CA LYS A 191 59.95 -12.02 -66.79
C LYS A 191 60.61 -12.83 -65.67
N PRO A 192 61.30 -13.94 -65.98
CA PRO A 192 61.97 -14.77 -64.98
C PRO A 192 63.42 -14.34 -64.69
N LEU A 193 63.74 -14.43 -63.40
CA LEU A 193 64.97 -14.97 -62.77
C LEU A 193 66.33 -14.29 -63.01
N LEU A 194 66.91 -13.80 -61.91
CA LEU A 194 68.16 -14.37 -61.38
C LEU A 194 68.05 -14.47 -59.85
N PRO A 195 68.10 -15.68 -59.29
CA PRO A 195 68.80 -15.83 -58.01
C PRO A 195 69.69 -17.08 -58.01
N VAL A 196 70.81 -17.02 -57.27
CA VAL A 196 71.32 -18.06 -56.34
C VAL A 196 72.82 -17.83 -56.08
N LYS A 197 73.15 -17.52 -54.82
CA LYS A 197 74.09 -18.36 -54.05
C LYS A 197 73.54 -18.48 -52.63
N LYS A 198 73.18 -19.71 -52.27
CA LYS A 198 72.86 -20.17 -50.92
C LYS A 198 74.08 -20.94 -50.45
N ASP A 199 74.70 -20.50 -49.37
CA ASP A 199 75.56 -21.38 -48.59
C ASP A 199 74.72 -21.99 -47.46
N SER A 200 74.88 -23.30 -47.36
CA SER A 200 74.20 -24.27 -46.51
C SER A 200 74.29 -23.94 -45.00
N ILE A 201 73.17 -23.90 -44.27
CA ILE A 201 72.58 -25.00 -43.45
C ILE A 201 73.55 -25.47 -42.35
N ARG A 202 73.19 -25.35 -41.06
CA ARG A 202 72.57 -26.45 -40.27
C ARG A 202 72.04 -25.92 -38.91
N THR A 203 70.72 -26.05 -38.66
CA THR A 203 70.04 -27.03 -37.76
C THR A 203 70.05 -26.58 -36.29
N ASP A 204 69.04 -26.67 -35.44
CA ASP A 204 67.66 -27.17 -35.46
C ASP A 204 66.99 -26.59 -34.21
N SER A 205 65.65 -26.48 -34.20
CA SER A 205 64.75 -26.84 -33.07
C SER A 205 63.48 -25.98 -33.07
N ALA A 206 62.42 -26.60 -33.58
CA ALA A 206 61.08 -26.72 -32.99
C ALA A 206 60.40 -25.49 -32.39
N ASN A 207 59.35 -25.08 -33.11
CA ASN A 207 57.96 -24.94 -32.64
C ASN A 207 57.65 -24.11 -31.39
N ALA A 208 56.83 -23.09 -31.66
CA ALA A 208 55.55 -22.81 -30.99
C ALA A 208 55.49 -23.02 -29.47
N VAL A 209 55.16 -21.95 -28.75
CA VAL A 209 53.88 -21.81 -28.04
C VAL A 209 53.90 -20.51 -27.23
N VAL A 210 52.82 -19.75 -27.39
CA VAL A 210 52.38 -18.69 -26.48
C VAL A 210 52.23 -19.30 -25.09
N LEU A 211 53.14 -19.00 -24.17
CA LEU A 211 52.99 -19.35 -22.76
C LEU A 211 52.26 -18.22 -22.04
N LYS A 212 51.00 -18.52 -21.71
CA LYS A 212 50.30 -17.99 -20.55
C LYS A 212 51.18 -18.24 -19.32
N ASP A 213 51.52 -17.18 -18.60
CA ASP A 213 52.07 -17.32 -17.26
C ASP A 213 50.94 -17.11 -16.25
N SER A 214 50.52 -18.21 -15.65
CA SER A 214 49.65 -18.27 -14.49
C SER A 214 50.48 -18.85 -13.36
N ILE A 215 51.08 -17.99 -12.54
CA ILE A 215 51.60 -18.40 -11.24
C ILE A 215 50.52 -18.21 -10.20
N HIS A 216 50.30 -19.33 -9.53
CA HIS A 216 49.37 -19.62 -8.47
C HIS A 216 49.41 -18.63 -7.30
N THR A 217 48.20 -18.44 -6.78
CA THR A 217 47.81 -18.38 -5.37
C THR A 217 48.88 -18.76 -4.35
N ASP A 218 49.08 -17.92 -3.32
CA ASP A 218 49.17 -18.43 -1.95
C ASP A 218 48.86 -17.38 -0.88
N SER A 219 48.34 -17.87 0.26
CA SER A 219 48.27 -17.26 1.60
C SER A 219 47.24 -16.14 1.92
N LEU A 220 46.08 -16.62 2.38
CA LEU A 220 45.37 -16.36 3.66
C LEU A 220 45.42 -14.99 4.39
N HIS A 221 44.21 -14.63 4.83
CA HIS A 221 43.73 -13.60 5.75
C HIS A 221 44.63 -13.12 6.91
N ALA A 222 44.62 -11.80 7.13
CA ALA A 222 44.34 -11.19 8.44
C ALA A 222 43.84 -9.74 8.27
N ALA A 223 42.98 -9.33 9.20
CA ALA A 223 42.11 -8.15 9.17
C ALA A 223 42.86 -6.80 9.18
N VAL A 224 42.31 -5.83 8.45
CA VAL A 224 42.44 -4.40 8.78
C VAL A 224 41.06 -3.76 8.68
N GLU A 225 40.64 -3.22 9.81
CA GLU A 225 39.39 -2.54 10.07
C GLU A 225 39.20 -1.34 9.13
N LYS A 226 38.04 -1.28 8.46
CA LYS A 226 37.59 -0.05 7.79
C LYS A 226 36.85 0.81 8.83
N PRO A 227 37.17 2.11 8.98
CA PRO A 227 36.42 2.95 9.90
C PRO A 227 34.96 3.11 9.43
N ALA A 228 34.05 3.02 10.40
CA ALA A 228 32.62 3.12 10.22
C ALA A 228 32.21 4.40 9.48
N ALA A 229 31.46 4.26 8.39
CA ALA A 229 30.74 5.37 7.77
C ALA A 229 29.70 5.90 8.77
N LYS A 230 29.94 7.09 9.32
CA LYS A 230 28.97 7.80 10.15
C LYS A 230 27.76 8.18 9.30
N TRP A 231 26.61 7.76 9.78
CA TRP A 231 25.28 8.18 9.37
C TRP A 231 25.17 9.71 9.29
N THR A 232 24.76 10.25 8.14
CA THR A 232 24.25 11.61 8.03
C THR A 232 22.73 11.56 7.95
N SER A 233 22.03 11.98 9.01
CA SER A 233 20.58 12.16 8.96
C SER A 233 20.27 13.39 8.11
N ASN A 234 19.54 13.19 7.01
CA ASN A 234 18.98 14.31 6.27
C ASN A 234 17.91 14.98 7.15
N LYS A 235 18.23 16.19 7.62
CA LYS A 235 17.35 17.03 8.43
C LYS A 235 16.24 17.59 7.53
N TYR A 236 15.10 16.91 7.50
CA TYR A 236 13.91 17.43 6.83
C TYR A 236 13.31 18.57 7.67
N ASN A 237 13.44 19.80 7.20
CA ASN A 237 12.90 20.98 7.87
C ASN A 237 11.53 21.32 7.28
N SER A 238 10.48 20.58 7.66
CA SER A 238 9.10 20.96 7.33
C SER A 238 8.54 21.87 8.43
N LYS A 239 8.47 23.17 8.11
CA LYS A 239 7.78 24.18 8.92
C LYS A 239 6.29 23.81 9.05
N TRP A 240 5.91 23.21 10.17
CA TRP A 240 4.50 23.07 10.53
C TRP A 240 3.89 24.46 10.75
N LYS A 241 2.99 24.87 9.86
CA LYS A 241 2.11 26.02 10.11
C LYS A 241 1.14 25.64 11.23
N LYS A 242 1.23 26.32 12.37
CA LYS A 242 0.26 26.20 13.48
C LYS A 242 -1.15 26.51 12.95
N SER A 243 -2.13 25.70 13.33
CA SER A 243 -3.53 25.94 12.97
C SER A 243 -4.03 27.25 13.56
N LYS A 244 -4.75 28.03 12.75
CA LYS A 244 -5.41 29.27 13.19
C LYS A 244 -6.51 28.89 14.18
N LYS A 245 -6.40 29.38 15.42
CA LYS A 245 -7.46 29.29 16.43
C LYS A 245 -8.72 29.94 15.87
N ARG A 246 -9.81 29.19 15.69
CA ARG A 246 -11.11 29.76 15.35
C ARG A 246 -11.60 30.57 16.55
N ARG A 247 -11.82 31.88 16.32
CA ARG A 247 -12.61 32.73 17.22
C ARG A 247 -14.07 32.34 16.99
N ASN A 248 -14.72 31.83 18.03
CA ASN A 248 -16.17 31.71 18.04
C ASN A 248 -16.73 33.09 18.37
N HIS A 249 -17.68 33.54 17.54
CA HIS A 249 -18.57 34.67 17.79
C HIS A 249 -19.96 34.12 18.07
#